data_AF-A0A8H3HJ81-F1
#
_entry.id   AF-A0A8H3HJ81-F1
#
_cell.length_a   1.000
_cell.length_b   1.000
_cell.length_c   1.000
_cell.angle_alpha   90.00
_cell.angle_beta   90.00
_cell.angle_gamma   90.00
#
_symmetry.space_group_name_H-M   'P 1'
#
loop_
_entity.id
_entity.type
_entity.pdbx_description
1 polymer ?
#
loop_
_entity_poly.entity_id
_entity_poly.type
_entity_poly.pdbx_seq_one_letter_code
_entity_poly.pdbx_strand_id
1 'polypeptide(L)'
;MDPPSLENELTLSLKELSYGVKSSQILATGPIAGSKGAPPMAVIIMPDDVSITVQVTEKGWQVCDPDSHVAAPRRFETLDDLLTEYNAEYAKQRQDTLMHKLLAVAAERGSDE
;
A
#
# COMPACT_ATOMS: atom_id res chain seq x y z
N MET A 1 6.77 -26.55 -0.44
CA MET A 1 6.14 -25.28 -0.86
C MET A 1 7.24 -24.25 -0.88
N ASP A 2 7.52 -23.64 -2.02
CA ASP A 2 8.41 -22.50 -2.08
C ASP A 2 7.81 -21.34 -1.29
N PRO A 3 8.61 -20.56 -0.55
CA PRO A 3 8.11 -19.39 0.14
C PRO A 3 7.47 -18.43 -0.89
N PRO A 4 6.35 -17.77 -0.55
CA PRO A 4 5.77 -16.77 -1.43
C PRO A 4 6.82 -15.72 -1.77
N SER A 5 7.02 -15.46 -3.06
CA SER A 5 7.96 -14.43 -3.49
C SER A 5 7.45 -13.07 -3.01
N LEU A 6 8.27 -12.35 -2.23
CA LEU A 6 7.97 -10.99 -1.79
C LEU A 6 7.69 -10.05 -2.98
N GLU A 7 8.27 -10.32 -4.15
CA GLU A 7 7.97 -9.57 -5.39
C GLU A 7 6.54 -9.82 -5.88
N ASN A 8 6.06 -11.05 -5.76
CA ASN A 8 4.68 -11.38 -6.09
C ASN A 8 3.72 -10.74 -5.09
N GLU A 9 4.05 -10.76 -3.80
CA GLU A 9 3.26 -10.07 -2.77
C GLU A 9 3.16 -8.57 -3.07
N LEU A 10 4.29 -7.91 -3.35
CA LEU A 10 4.30 -6.51 -3.75
C LEU A 10 3.40 -6.26 -4.96
N THR A 11 3.56 -7.07 -6.01
CA THR A 11 2.81 -6.90 -7.27
C THR A 11 1.31 -7.09 -7.06
N LEU A 12 0.90 -8.08 -6.28
CA LEU A 12 -0.50 -8.35 -5.99
C LEU A 12 -1.11 -7.24 -5.13
N SER A 13 -0.45 -6.84 -4.05
CA SER A 13 -0.94 -5.76 -3.19
C SER A 13 -1.09 -4.46 -3.95
N LEU A 14 -0.16 -4.10 -4.85
CA LEU A 14 -0.28 -2.89 -5.67
C LEU A 14 -1.43 -2.96 -6.68
N LYS A 15 -1.76 -4.15 -7.21
CA LYS A 15 -2.91 -4.35 -8.10
C LYS A 15 -4.25 -4.27 -7.35
N GLU A 16 -4.26 -4.68 -6.09
CA GLU A 16 -5.45 -4.69 -5.23
C GLU A 16 -5.72 -3.35 -4.54
N LEU A 17 -4.81 -2.36 -4.67
CA LEU A 17 -5.01 -0.98 -4.21
C LEU A 17 -6.26 -0.40 -4.87
N SER A 18 -7.34 -0.38 -4.10
CA SER A 18 -8.69 -0.12 -4.61
C SER A 18 -9.28 1.21 -4.13
N TYR A 19 -8.56 1.96 -3.29
CA TYR A 19 -9.12 3.04 -2.47
C TYR A 19 -8.46 4.42 -2.65
N GLY A 20 -7.97 4.76 -3.84
CA GLY A 20 -7.60 6.16 -4.14
C GLY A 20 -6.11 6.48 -4.19
N VAL A 21 -5.24 5.48 -4.35
CA VAL A 21 -3.86 5.75 -4.78
C VAL A 21 -3.90 6.34 -6.20
N LYS A 22 -3.20 7.45 -6.41
CA LYS A 22 -3.14 8.15 -7.70
C LYS A 22 -2.34 7.35 -8.73
N SER A 23 -1.19 6.82 -8.30
CA SER A 23 -0.38 5.89 -9.09
C SER A 23 0.60 5.12 -8.22
N SER A 24 0.99 3.93 -8.67
CA SER A 24 2.05 3.14 -8.04
C SER A 24 3.03 2.61 -9.09
N GLN A 25 4.30 2.46 -8.71
CA GLN A 25 5.35 1.95 -9.59
C GLN A 25 6.35 1.12 -8.80
N ILE A 26 6.54 -0.14 -9.21
CA ILE A 26 7.59 -1.00 -8.68
C ILE A 26 8.95 -0.44 -9.09
N LEU A 27 9.86 -0.32 -8.12
CA LEU A 27 11.22 0.13 -8.35
C LEU A 27 12.09 -1.07 -8.76
N ALA A 28 12.35 -1.19 -10.07
CA ALA A 28 13.27 -2.20 -10.61
C ALA A 28 14.75 -1.77 -10.54
N THR A 29 15.00 -0.46 -10.36
CA THR A 29 16.35 0.12 -10.28
C THR A 29 16.35 1.30 -9.30
N GLY A 30 17.40 1.40 -8.49
CA GLY A 30 17.55 2.44 -7.47
C GLY A 30 18.75 2.14 -6.57
N PRO A 31 19.21 3.11 -5.76
CA PRO A 31 20.41 2.95 -4.92
C PRO A 31 20.31 1.75 -3.96
N ILE A 32 19.09 1.35 -3.59
CA ILE A 32 18.81 0.19 -2.74
C ILE A 32 18.11 -0.92 -3.55
N ALA A 33 17.13 -0.59 -4.40
CA ALA A 33 16.29 -1.56 -5.12
C ALA A 33 17.03 -2.45 -6.14
N GLY A 34 18.24 -2.06 -6.58
CA GLY A 34 19.06 -2.88 -7.50
C GLY A 34 20.11 -3.75 -6.81
N SER A 35 20.20 -3.71 -5.47
CA SER A 35 21.22 -4.46 -4.72
C SER A 35 20.77 -5.90 -4.44
N LYS A 36 21.71 -6.85 -4.53
CA LYS A 36 21.43 -8.28 -4.33
C LYS A 36 20.94 -8.51 -2.90
N GLY A 37 19.68 -8.93 -2.76
CA GLY A 37 19.04 -9.16 -1.46
C GLY A 37 18.29 -7.95 -0.89
N ALA A 38 18.15 -6.86 -1.64
CA ALA A 38 17.26 -5.78 -1.27
C ALA A 38 15.80 -6.24 -1.27
N PRO A 39 14.98 -5.77 -0.31
CA PRO A 39 13.56 -6.05 -0.32
C PRO A 39 12.90 -5.38 -1.54
N PRO A 40 11.88 -6.01 -2.15
CA PRO A 40 11.11 -5.42 -3.22
C PRO A 40 10.48 -4.09 -2.78
N MET A 41 10.58 -3.08 -3.65
CA MET A 41 10.18 -1.71 -3.36
C MET A 41 9.23 -1.15 -4.42
N ALA A 42 8.38 -0.22 -4.00
CA ALA A 42 7.54 0.55 -4.90
C ALA A 42 7.38 1.99 -4.44
N VAL A 43 7.22 2.89 -5.41
CA VAL A 43 6.76 4.26 -5.15
C VAL A 43 5.26 4.29 -5.25
N ILE A 44 4.62 4.95 -4.31
CA ILE A 44 3.18 5.19 -4.25
C ILE A 44 2.96 6.69 -4.21
N ILE A 45 2.17 7.19 -5.14
CA ILE A 45 1.71 8.58 -5.17
C ILE A 45 0.30 8.60 -4.60
N MET A 46 0.15 9.27 -3.47
CA MET A 46 -1.09 9.42 -2.71
C MET A 46 -2.03 10.43 -3.39
N PRO A 47 -3.32 10.46 -3.02
CA PRO A 47 -4.28 11.36 -3.67
C PRO A 47 -3.97 12.85 -3.51
N ASP A 48 -3.23 13.23 -2.47
CA ASP A 48 -2.75 14.59 -2.20
C ASP A 48 -1.37 14.90 -2.81
N ASP A 49 -0.94 14.10 -3.80
CA ASP A 49 0.35 14.22 -4.50
C ASP A 49 1.59 13.96 -3.61
N VAL A 50 1.41 13.45 -2.39
CA VAL A 50 2.52 12.97 -1.57
C VAL A 50 3.07 11.66 -2.14
N SER A 51 4.38 11.62 -2.39
CA SER A 51 5.07 10.43 -2.89
C SER A 51 5.81 9.73 -1.76
N ILE A 52 5.57 8.44 -1.59
CA ILE A 52 6.28 7.60 -0.61
C ILE A 52 6.91 6.41 -1.31
N THR A 53 8.05 5.96 -0.80
CA THR A 53 8.62 4.67 -1.19
C THR A 53 8.28 3.66 -0.10
N VAL A 54 7.74 2.52 -0.48
CA VAL A 54 7.45 1.41 0.44
C VAL A 54 8.26 0.18 0.05
N GLN A 55 8.54 -0.67 1.04
CA GLN A 55 9.12 -1.99 0.83
C GLN A 55 8.31 -3.05 1.55
N VAL A 56 8.31 -4.25 0.98
CA VAL A 56 7.76 -5.45 1.60
C VAL A 56 8.91 -6.34 2.10
N THR A 57 8.77 -6.83 3.32
CA THR A 57 9.73 -7.74 3.96
C THR A 57 8.98 -8.90 4.59
N GLU A 58 9.67 -9.95 5.00
CA GLU A 58 9.08 -11.06 5.77
C GLU A 58 8.41 -10.62 7.10
N LYS A 59 8.70 -9.39 7.56
CA LYS A 59 8.14 -8.82 8.78
C LYS A 59 7.00 -7.83 8.51
N GLY A 60 6.56 -7.71 7.26
CA GLY A 60 5.51 -6.79 6.82
C GLY A 60 6.05 -5.60 6.02
N TRP A 61 5.22 -4.56 5.97
CA TRP A 61 5.35 -3.37 5.13
C TRP A 61 5.96 -2.21 5.89
N GLN A 62 6.80 -1.41 5.23
CA GLN A 62 7.35 -0.20 5.82
C GLN A 62 7.69 0.84 4.75
N VAL A 63 7.74 2.11 5.17
CA VAL A 63 8.22 3.21 4.32
C VAL A 63 9.75 3.21 4.28
N CYS A 64 10.30 3.34 3.09
CA CYS A 64 11.70 3.64 2.86
C CYS A 64 11.88 5.15 2.91
N ASP A 65 12.44 5.64 4.00
CA ASP A 65 12.86 7.03 4.10
C ASP A 65 14.38 7.08 3.91
N PRO A 66 14.88 7.73 2.83
CA PRO A 66 16.31 7.79 2.54
C PRO A 66 17.11 8.59 3.58
N ASP A 67 16.46 9.46 4.35
CA ASP A 67 17.10 10.31 5.36
C ASP A 67 16.93 9.76 6.79
N SER A 68 16.09 8.74 6.95
CA SER A 68 15.75 8.17 8.24
C SER A 68 16.74 7.08 8.64
N HIS A 69 17.76 7.46 9.41
CA HIS A 69 18.56 6.53 10.21
C HIS A 69 17.80 5.97 11.43
N VAL A 70 16.47 5.78 11.32
CA VAL A 70 15.66 5.23 12.41
C VAL A 70 16.04 3.77 12.59
N ALA A 71 16.63 3.46 13.75
CA ALA A 71 17.10 2.12 14.12
C ALA A 71 16.00 1.03 14.11
N ALA A 72 14.73 1.44 14.11
CA ALA A 72 13.58 0.54 14.03
C ALA A 72 12.44 1.19 13.20
N PRO A 73 12.44 1.06 11.87
CA PRO A 73 11.34 1.58 11.05
C PRO A 73 10.03 0.93 11.47
N ARG A 74 8.96 1.73 11.55
CA ARG A 74 7.62 1.24 11.88
C ARG A 74 7.17 0.27 10.79
N ARG A 75 6.73 -0.91 11.21
CA ARG A 75 6.23 -1.97 10.33
C ARG A 75 4.73 -2.10 10.47
N PHE A 76 4.09 -2.44 9.36
CA PHE A 76 2.66 -2.64 9.24
C PHE A 76 2.39 -4.03 8.70
N GLU A 77 1.28 -4.62 9.12
CA GLU A 77 0.87 -5.96 8.69
C GLU A 77 0.49 -5.96 7.21
N THR A 78 -0.27 -4.95 6.78
CA THR A 78 -0.70 -4.81 5.38
C THR A 78 -0.24 -3.48 4.77
N LEU A 79 -0.22 -3.42 3.44
CA LEU A 79 -0.01 -2.17 2.71
C LEU A 79 -1.12 -1.15 3.01
N ASP A 80 -2.36 -1.61 3.16
CA ASP A 80 -3.51 -0.73 3.44
C ASP A 80 -3.41 -0.06 4.82
N ASP A 81 -2.95 -0.78 5.84
CA ASP A 81 -2.69 -0.22 7.18
C ASP A 81 -1.60 0.86 7.13
N LEU A 82 -0.53 0.60 6.37
CA LEU A 82 0.55 1.56 6.16
C LEU A 82 0.01 2.84 5.52
N LEU A 83 -0.74 2.72 4.42
CA LEU A 83 -1.26 3.87 3.69
C LEU A 83 -2.29 4.67 4.51
N THR A 84 -3.13 3.98 5.27
CA THR A 84 -4.14 4.60 6.15
C THR A 84 -3.49 5.40 7.27
N GLU A 85 -2.43 4.88 7.89
CA GLU A 85 -1.69 5.59 8.94
C GLU A 85 -0.87 6.76 8.36
N TYR A 86 -0.27 6.56 7.19
CA TYR A 86 0.68 7.52 6.63
C TYR A 86 0.00 8.73 5.96
N ASN A 87 -1.22 8.57 5.45
CA ASN A 87 -1.91 9.62 4.71
C ASN A 87 -3.39 9.72 5.06
N ALA A 88 -3.78 10.86 5.66
CA ALA A 88 -5.14 11.11 6.09
C ALA A 88 -6.15 11.20 4.92
N GLU A 89 -5.72 11.69 3.76
CA GLU A 89 -6.59 11.80 2.58
C GLU A 89 -6.91 10.41 2.00
N TYR A 90 -5.93 9.52 1.94
CA TYR A 90 -6.15 8.11 1.59
C TYR A 90 -7.10 7.43 2.59
N ALA A 91 -6.88 7.62 3.89
CA ALA A 91 -7.75 7.06 4.93
C ALA A 91 -9.22 7.51 4.75
N LYS A 92 -9.42 8.79 4.44
CA LYS A 92 -10.74 9.37 4.18
C LYS A 92 -11.36 8.78 2.90
N GLN A 93 -10.64 8.73 1.78
CA GLN A 93 -11.15 8.19 0.52
C GLN A 93 -11.51 6.69 0.64
N ARG A 94 -10.72 5.94 1.40
CA ARG A 94 -11.04 4.56 1.75
C ARG A 94 -12.34 4.46 2.52
N GLN A 95 -12.50 5.26 3.57
CA GLN A 95 -13.74 5.29 4.36
C GLN A 95 -14.95 5.67 3.50
N ASP A 96 -14.84 6.70 2.67
CA ASP A 96 -15.91 7.17 1.79
C ASP A 96 -16.30 6.10 0.76
N THR A 97 -15.32 5.42 0.16
CA THR A 97 -15.55 4.33 -0.79
C THR A 97 -16.25 3.14 -0.13
N LEU A 98 -15.82 2.75 1.08
CA LEU A 98 -16.46 1.67 1.83
C LEU A 98 -17.89 2.03 2.22
N MET A 99 -18.13 3.28 2.64
CA MET A 99 -19.46 3.77 2.95
C MET A 99 -20.37 3.77 1.71
N HIS A 100 -19.87 4.22 0.56
CA HIS A 100 -20.61 4.15 -0.71
C HIS A 100 -20.97 2.71 -1.10
N LYS A 101 -20.04 1.77 -0.96
CA LYS A 101 -20.31 0.34 -1.21
C LYS A 101 -21.38 -0.20 -0.26
N LEU A 102 -21.31 0.15 1.03
CA LEU A 102 -22.31 -0.26 2.03
C LEU A 102 -23.71 0.28 1.69
N LEU A 103 -23.80 1.56 1.31
CA LEU A 103 -25.06 2.19 0.91
C LEU A 103 -25.64 1.55 -0.36
N ALA A 104 -24.80 1.22 -1.33
CA ALA A 104 -25.23 0.52 -2.55
C ALA A 104 -25.83 -0.86 -2.22
N VAL A 105 -25.17 -1.65 -1.37
CA VAL A 105 -25.67 -2.96 -0.93
C VAL A 105 -26.99 -2.83 -0.16
N ALA A 106 -27.14 -1.80 0.68
CA ALA A 106 -28.39 -1.55 1.40
C ALA A 106 -29.53 -1.17 0.45
N ALA A 107 -29.26 -0.37 -0.59
CA ALA A 107 -30.24 0.02 -1.60
C ALA A 107 -30.73 -1.17 -2.46
N GLU A 108 -29.82 -2.07 -2.82
CA GLU A 108 -30.17 -3.31 -3.55
C GLU A 108 -31.10 -4.20 -2.72
N ARG A 109 -30.83 -4.36 -1.42
CA ARG A 109 -31.67 -5.19 -0.53
C ARG A 109 -33.02 -4.59 -0.18
N GLY A 110 -33.14 -3.26 -0.21
CA GLY A 110 -34.42 -2.56 0.01
C GLY A 110 -35.33 -2.51 -1.23
N SER A 111 -34.87 -3.03 -2.37
CA SER A 111 -35.64 -3.07 -3.63
C SER A 111 -36.23 -4.46 -3.92
N ASP A 112 -35.96 -5.44 -3.06
CA ASP A 112 -36.49 -6.82 -3.11
C ASP A 112 -37.74 -7.03 -2.20
N GLU A 113 -38.31 -5.95 -1.66
CA GLU A 113 -39.66 -5.91 -1.03
C GLU A 113 -40.65 -5.17 -1.94
#